data_AF-A0A3Q3B965-F1
#
_entry.id   AF-A0A3Q3B965-F1
#
_cell.length_a   1.000
_cell.length_b   1.000
_cell.length_c   1.000
_cell.angle_alpha   90.00
_cell.angle_beta   90.00
_cell.angle_gamma   90.00
#
_symmetry.space_group_name_H-M   'P 1'
#
loop_
_entity.id
_entity.type
_entity.pdbx_description
1 polymer ?
#
loop_
_entity_poly.entity_id
_entity_poly.type
_entity_poly.pdbx_seq_one_letter_code
_entity_poly.pdbx_strand_id
1 'polypeptide(L)'
;MTQFNISMELPARPTLFDFHGVSMTKHFTDNWENTQNFKARPDDILIATYPKSGTTWVCYMLNLLYFGNMSPERQKSVTLNERVPFLELCAPPRPKGKDLADQLPTSPRLIKTHLPVQFVPKSFWEQRCRIVYVAHNSKDTVVSYYHFGRMNSLHPELGDWSTFLQDFMEGKMVFGSWYKHVNSWWEKKQTYSKLHYMFYEDLTEDSGREIDRLCSFLGLFPSAEEKEKVRAAVMFDNMKQNKMVNGSTVQIMNHDVSPFMRKGKVADWKNHFTVSQNERFDEDYKQKMKNPTLHFRTEV
;
A
#
# COMPACT_ATOMS: atom_id res chain seq x y z
N MET A 1 42.70 1.26 15.38
CA MET A 1 41.42 0.70 14.90
C MET A 1 40.54 1.86 14.51
N THR A 2 40.58 2.24 13.24
CA THR A 2 39.84 3.38 12.69
C THR A 2 38.40 2.92 12.41
N GLN A 3 37.44 3.40 13.18
CA GLN A 3 36.02 3.27 12.85
C GLN A 3 35.75 4.07 11.57
N PHE A 4 35.58 3.38 10.45
CA PHE A 4 34.97 3.97 9.27
C PHE A 4 33.48 4.20 9.57
N ASN A 5 33.14 5.39 10.05
CA ASN A 5 31.80 5.94 9.90
C ASN A 5 31.58 6.23 8.42
N ILE A 6 31.18 5.21 7.65
CA ILE A 6 30.60 5.43 6.33
C ILE A 6 29.24 6.06 6.59
N SER A 7 29.20 7.39 6.57
CA SER A 7 27.97 8.11 6.28
C SER A 7 27.48 7.59 4.93
N MET A 8 26.54 6.64 4.94
CA MET A 8 25.85 6.24 3.71
C MET A 8 25.03 7.45 3.29
N GLU A 9 25.57 8.26 2.38
CA GLU A 9 24.80 9.30 1.71
C GLU A 9 23.57 8.63 1.10
N LEU A 10 22.39 9.13 1.47
CA LEU A 10 21.15 8.65 0.88
C LEU A 10 21.20 8.94 -0.62
N PRO A 11 20.73 8.00 -1.47
CA PRO A 11 20.72 8.24 -2.92
C PRO A 11 19.90 9.49 -3.23
N ALA A 12 20.32 10.21 -4.27
CA ALA A 12 19.57 11.36 -4.77
C ALA A 12 18.11 10.95 -5.07
N ARG A 13 17.16 11.82 -4.71
CA ARG A 13 15.75 11.56 -4.96
C ARG A 13 15.47 11.42 -6.46
N PRO A 14 14.63 10.46 -6.88
CA PRO A 14 14.37 10.21 -8.30
C PRO A 14 13.48 11.29 -8.92
N THR A 15 13.56 11.44 -10.24
CA THR A 15 12.65 12.31 -11.01
C THR A 15 11.42 11.53 -11.48
N LEU A 16 10.26 12.19 -11.49
CA LEU A 16 9.05 11.67 -12.13
C LEU A 16 9.17 11.75 -13.65
N PHE A 17 8.60 10.77 -14.33
CA PHE A 17 8.40 10.83 -15.78
C PHE A 17 7.08 10.15 -16.15
N ASP A 18 6.56 10.45 -17.35
CA ASP A 18 5.39 9.76 -17.88
C ASP A 18 5.78 8.35 -18.34
N PHE A 19 5.14 7.35 -17.75
CA PHE A 19 5.26 5.96 -18.13
C PHE A 19 3.90 5.46 -18.58
N HIS A 20 3.66 5.52 -19.90
CA HIS A 20 2.40 5.13 -20.53
C HIS A 20 1.17 5.82 -19.91
N GLY A 21 1.24 7.14 -19.68
CA GLY A 21 0.15 7.93 -19.12
C GLY A 21 0.04 7.89 -17.58
N VAL A 22 1.03 7.32 -16.89
CA VAL A 22 1.11 7.25 -15.42
C VAL A 22 2.44 7.82 -14.97
N SER A 23 2.42 8.78 -14.04
CA SER A 23 3.64 9.31 -13.43
C SER A 23 4.34 8.25 -12.58
N MET A 24 5.59 7.94 -12.91
CA MET A 24 6.38 6.87 -12.28
C MET A 24 7.82 7.33 -12.00
N THR A 25 8.57 6.51 -11.26
CA THR A 25 10.03 6.66 -11.11
C THR A 25 10.74 5.39 -11.55
N LYS A 26 12.03 5.53 -11.85
CA LYS A 26 12.89 4.42 -12.29
C LYS A 26 12.92 3.24 -11.31
N HIS A 27 12.74 3.53 -10.01
CA HIS A 27 12.64 2.50 -8.98
C HIS A 27 11.47 1.53 -9.15
N PHE A 28 10.50 1.84 -10.00
CA PHE A 28 9.33 0.99 -10.26
C PHE A 28 9.23 0.53 -11.72
N THR A 29 10.13 1.00 -12.60
CA THR A 29 10.09 0.73 -14.05
C THR A 29 11.37 0.12 -14.59
N ASP A 30 12.52 0.23 -13.91
CA ASP A 30 13.79 -0.27 -14.44
C ASP A 30 13.84 -1.80 -14.60
N ASN A 31 12.99 -2.52 -13.86
CA ASN A 31 12.82 -3.98 -13.96
C ASN A 31 11.47 -4.37 -14.61
N TRP A 32 10.87 -3.46 -15.40
CA TRP A 32 9.50 -3.58 -15.86
C TRP A 32 9.20 -4.87 -16.62
N GLU A 33 10.03 -5.25 -17.60
CA GLU A 33 9.83 -6.48 -18.38
C GLU A 33 9.80 -7.73 -17.50
N ASN A 34 10.72 -7.82 -16.53
CA ASN A 34 10.75 -8.93 -15.58
C ASN A 34 9.53 -8.94 -14.65
N THR A 35 9.06 -7.77 -14.22
CA THR A 35 7.83 -7.62 -13.44
C THR A 35 6.60 -8.04 -14.26
N GLN A 36 6.50 -7.65 -15.53
CA GLN A 36 5.40 -8.06 -16.41
C GLN A 36 5.44 -9.55 -16.75
N ASN A 37 6.63 -10.15 -16.82
CA ASN A 37 6.82 -11.58 -17.04
C ASN A 37 6.66 -12.44 -15.76
N PHE A 38 6.30 -11.83 -14.63
CA PHE A 38 6.05 -12.55 -13.38
C PHE A 38 5.07 -13.70 -13.60
N LYS A 39 5.38 -14.87 -13.04
CA LYS A 39 4.55 -16.07 -13.14
C LYS A 39 3.75 -16.23 -11.86
N ALA A 40 2.54 -15.68 -11.86
CA ALA A 40 1.59 -15.90 -10.78
C ALA A 40 1.22 -17.38 -10.68
N ARG A 41 0.83 -17.81 -9.48
CA ARG A 41 0.28 -19.14 -9.17
C ARG A 41 -1.22 -19.02 -8.89
N PRO A 42 -2.05 -20.05 -9.15
CA PRO A 42 -3.50 -19.98 -8.93
C PRO A 42 -3.93 -19.59 -7.51
N ASP A 43 -3.11 -19.93 -6.51
CA ASP A 43 -3.34 -19.68 -5.09
C ASP A 43 -2.79 -18.34 -4.60
N ASP A 44 -1.97 -17.64 -5.40
CA ASP A 44 -1.41 -16.34 -5.04
C ASP A 44 -2.52 -15.32 -4.68
N ILE A 45 -2.18 -14.44 -3.75
CA ILE A 45 -3.02 -13.31 -3.34
C ILE A 45 -2.26 -12.02 -3.63
N LEU A 46 -2.82 -11.22 -4.54
CA LEU A 46 -2.33 -9.88 -4.84
C LEU A 46 -3.02 -8.85 -3.95
N ILE A 47 -2.24 -8.07 -3.23
CA ILE A 47 -2.71 -7.00 -2.34
C ILE A 47 -2.43 -5.67 -3.05
N ALA A 48 -3.46 -5.08 -3.63
CA ALA A 48 -3.35 -3.88 -4.44
C ALA A 48 -3.91 -2.67 -3.70
N THR A 49 -3.21 -1.54 -3.75
CA THR A 49 -3.67 -0.30 -3.10
C THR A 49 -3.08 0.89 -3.84
N TYR A 50 -3.77 2.04 -3.87
CA TYR A 50 -3.04 3.29 -4.09
C TYR A 50 -2.12 3.54 -2.88
N PRO A 51 -0.90 4.11 -3.03
CA PRO A 51 -0.02 4.39 -1.91
C PRO A 51 -0.77 5.06 -0.75
N LYS A 52 -0.46 4.60 0.47
CA LYS A 52 -1.02 5.15 1.73
C LYS A 52 -2.50 4.86 2.01
N SER A 53 -3.05 3.83 1.37
CA SER A 53 -4.44 3.38 1.58
C SER A 53 -4.59 2.18 2.52
N GLY A 54 -3.63 1.92 3.42
CA GLY A 54 -3.70 0.81 4.38
C GLY A 54 -2.99 -0.50 3.99
N THR A 55 -2.10 -0.46 3.01
CA THR A 55 -1.37 -1.65 2.49
C THR A 55 -0.72 -2.48 3.58
N THR A 56 0.06 -1.86 4.47
CA THR A 56 0.76 -2.55 5.58
C THR A 56 -0.22 -3.23 6.52
N TRP A 57 -1.38 -2.61 6.77
CA TRP A 57 -2.40 -3.13 7.67
C TRP A 57 -2.98 -4.44 7.14
N VAL A 58 -3.45 -4.43 5.90
CA VAL A 58 -4.02 -5.62 5.26
C VAL A 58 -2.96 -6.67 4.93
N CYS A 59 -1.74 -6.27 4.57
CA CYS A 59 -0.62 -7.22 4.43
C CYS A 59 -0.34 -7.97 5.73
N TYR A 60 -0.32 -7.27 6.87
CA TYR A 60 -0.05 -7.92 8.16
C TYR A 60 -1.23 -8.79 8.61
N MET A 61 -2.46 -8.31 8.42
CA MET A 61 -3.68 -9.08 8.69
C MET A 61 -3.70 -10.39 7.91
N LEU A 62 -3.49 -10.35 6.59
CA LEU A 62 -3.42 -11.56 5.75
C LEU A 62 -2.27 -12.48 6.16
N ASN A 63 -1.11 -11.91 6.50
CA ASN A 63 0.04 -12.71 6.93
C ASN A 63 -0.23 -13.45 8.24
N LEU A 64 -0.93 -12.83 9.20
CA LEU A 64 -1.33 -13.49 10.44
C LEU A 64 -2.42 -14.55 10.20
N LEU A 65 -3.42 -14.25 9.37
CA LEU A 65 -4.49 -15.21 9.05
C LEU A 65 -3.96 -16.49 8.40
N TYR A 66 -2.98 -16.39 7.51
CA TYR A 66 -2.40 -17.56 6.85
C TYR A 66 -1.27 -18.23 7.65
N PHE A 67 -0.41 -17.43 8.32
CA PHE A 67 0.87 -17.93 8.82
C PHE A 67 1.14 -17.61 10.29
N GLY A 68 0.21 -16.95 10.98
CA GLY A 68 0.37 -16.54 12.39
C GLY A 68 0.63 -17.74 13.30
N ASN A 69 -0.15 -18.81 13.13
CA ASN A 69 -0.01 -20.04 13.91
C ASN A 69 0.95 -21.05 13.30
N MET A 70 1.11 -21.05 11.97
CA MET A 70 2.01 -21.98 11.27
C MET A 70 3.48 -21.61 11.39
N SER A 71 3.81 -20.32 11.55
CA SER A 71 5.19 -19.86 11.62
C SER A 71 5.36 -18.66 12.57
N PRO A 72 5.15 -18.84 13.89
CA PRO A 72 5.26 -17.76 14.87
C PRO A 72 6.65 -17.10 14.89
N GLU A 73 7.71 -17.89 14.72
CA GLU A 73 9.08 -17.36 14.72
C GLU A 73 9.36 -16.46 13.51
N ARG A 74 8.77 -16.77 12.35
CA ARG A 74 8.84 -15.90 11.16
C ARG A 74 8.22 -14.53 11.40
N GLN A 75 7.20 -14.43 12.28
CA GLN A 75 6.58 -13.16 12.65
C GLN A 75 7.54 -12.25 13.43
N LYS A 76 8.54 -12.82 14.11
CA LYS A 76 9.49 -12.12 14.97
C LYS A 76 10.84 -11.85 14.29
N SER A 77 11.21 -12.66 13.30
CA SER A 77 12.54 -12.61 12.66
C SER A 77 12.56 -12.03 11.24
N VAL A 78 11.43 -12.00 10.54
CA VAL A 78 11.36 -11.55 9.13
C VAL A 78 10.46 -10.34 8.99
N THR A 79 10.96 -9.30 8.30
CA THR A 79 10.21 -8.06 8.12
C THR A 79 9.00 -8.28 7.21
N LEU A 80 7.93 -7.49 7.38
CA LEU A 80 6.72 -7.63 6.58
C LEU A 80 6.98 -7.39 5.07
N ASN A 81 7.96 -6.56 4.72
CA ASN A 81 8.34 -6.31 3.33
C ASN A 81 8.97 -7.54 2.66
N GLU A 82 9.65 -8.40 3.42
CA GLU A 82 10.16 -9.68 2.91
C GLU A 82 9.08 -10.76 2.97
N ARG A 83 8.16 -10.68 3.93
CA ARG A 83 7.03 -11.61 4.04
C ARG A 83 5.97 -11.39 2.96
N VAL A 84 5.80 -10.15 2.52
CA VAL A 84 4.87 -9.69 1.48
C VAL A 84 5.62 -8.76 0.51
N PRO A 85 6.36 -9.32 -0.46
CA PRO A 85 7.22 -8.58 -1.38
C PRO A 85 6.46 -7.54 -2.19
N PHE A 86 7.12 -6.40 -2.42
CA PHE A 86 6.59 -5.30 -3.23
C PHE A 86 6.94 -5.50 -4.71
N LEU A 87 6.05 -6.11 -5.48
CA LEU A 87 6.34 -6.71 -6.79
C LEU A 87 7.19 -5.85 -7.75
N GLU A 88 6.80 -4.59 -7.96
CA GLU A 88 7.43 -3.66 -8.89
C GLU A 88 8.68 -2.94 -8.33
N LEU A 89 9.04 -3.16 -7.07
CA LEU A 89 10.18 -2.46 -6.47
C LEU A 89 11.52 -2.93 -7.07
N CYS A 90 12.26 -2.00 -7.63
CA CYS A 90 13.63 -2.14 -8.11
C CYS A 90 14.48 -0.95 -7.64
N ALA A 91 14.89 -0.98 -6.37
CA ALA A 91 15.66 0.10 -5.76
C ALA A 91 16.91 -0.43 -5.04
N PRO A 92 18.05 -0.54 -5.73
CA PRO A 92 19.31 -0.96 -5.12
C PRO A 92 19.67 -0.11 -3.88
N PRO A 93 20.33 -0.70 -2.85
CA PRO A 93 20.81 -2.08 -2.79
C PRO A 93 19.75 -3.11 -2.37
N ARG A 94 18.45 -2.74 -2.33
CA ARG A 94 17.40 -3.70 -1.94
C ARG A 94 17.25 -4.81 -2.97
N PRO A 95 16.89 -6.02 -2.54
CA PRO A 95 16.42 -7.06 -3.45
C PRO A 95 15.22 -6.56 -4.27
N LYS A 96 15.17 -6.98 -5.54
CA LYS A 96 14.03 -6.68 -6.39
C LYS A 96 12.79 -7.41 -5.88
N GLY A 97 11.66 -6.74 -5.88
CA GLY A 97 10.42 -7.30 -5.34
C GLY A 97 9.94 -8.56 -6.05
N LYS A 98 10.06 -8.59 -7.38
CA LYS A 98 9.80 -9.77 -8.21
C LYS A 98 10.64 -10.96 -7.76
N ASP A 99 11.94 -10.78 -7.56
CA ASP A 99 12.86 -11.87 -7.19
C ASP A 99 12.53 -12.41 -5.79
N LEU A 100 12.21 -11.52 -4.85
CA LEU A 100 11.70 -11.91 -3.53
C LEU A 100 10.38 -12.71 -3.64
N ALA A 101 9.46 -12.29 -4.50
CA ALA A 101 8.18 -12.97 -4.70
C ALA A 101 8.36 -14.37 -5.32
N ASP A 102 9.34 -14.57 -6.20
CA ASP A 102 9.66 -15.88 -6.76
C ASP A 102 10.28 -16.82 -5.73
N GLN A 103 11.09 -16.27 -4.81
CA GLN A 103 11.79 -17.02 -3.76
C GLN A 103 10.94 -17.28 -2.51
N LEU A 104 9.71 -16.76 -2.44
CA LEU A 104 8.85 -16.99 -1.28
C LEU A 104 8.56 -18.50 -1.09
N PRO A 105 8.86 -19.07 0.09
CA PRO A 105 8.64 -20.49 0.37
C PRO A 105 7.19 -20.81 0.75
N THR A 106 6.33 -19.79 0.91
CA THR A 106 4.95 -19.96 1.37
C THR A 106 3.99 -20.21 0.21
N SER A 107 2.96 -21.00 0.48
CA SER A 107 1.76 -21.12 -0.34
C SER A 107 0.54 -20.87 0.58
N PRO A 108 -0.35 -19.93 0.24
CA PRO A 108 -0.27 -19.01 -0.89
C PRO A 108 0.87 -17.99 -0.75
N ARG A 109 1.32 -17.40 -1.86
CA ARG A 109 2.19 -16.21 -1.78
C ARG A 109 1.33 -14.97 -1.59
N LEU A 110 1.72 -14.14 -0.63
CA LEU A 110 1.17 -12.81 -0.45
C LEU A 110 2.09 -11.81 -1.14
N ILE A 111 1.57 -11.05 -2.10
CA ILE A 111 2.36 -10.13 -2.93
C ILE A 111 1.65 -8.79 -2.93
N LYS A 112 2.36 -7.69 -2.68
CA LYS A 112 1.75 -6.34 -2.73
C LYS A 112 2.15 -5.58 -3.97
N THR A 113 1.26 -4.67 -4.40
CA THR A 113 1.49 -3.77 -5.53
C THR A 113 0.76 -2.44 -5.34
N HIS A 114 1.28 -1.41 -5.99
CA HIS A 114 0.65 -0.11 -6.20
C HIS A 114 0.39 0.15 -7.69
N LEU A 115 0.58 -0.85 -8.55
CA LEU A 115 0.30 -0.71 -9.96
C LEU A 115 -1.19 -0.46 -10.20
N PRO A 116 -1.54 0.50 -11.08
CA PRO A 116 -2.91 0.63 -11.58
C PRO A 116 -3.29 -0.61 -12.39
N VAL A 117 -4.60 -0.85 -12.57
CA VAL A 117 -5.12 -2.10 -13.16
C VAL A 117 -4.45 -2.47 -14.49
N GLN A 118 -4.21 -1.50 -15.37
CA GLN A 118 -3.60 -1.72 -16.69
C GLN A 118 -2.15 -2.22 -16.63
N PHE A 119 -1.50 -2.10 -15.48
CA PHE A 119 -0.10 -2.43 -15.25
C PHE A 119 0.10 -3.72 -14.46
N VAL A 120 -0.97 -4.30 -13.90
CA VAL A 120 -0.88 -5.58 -13.21
C VAL A 120 -0.48 -6.69 -14.20
N PRO A 121 0.57 -7.50 -13.91
CA PRO A 121 1.01 -8.57 -14.81
C PRO A 121 -0.13 -9.50 -15.21
N LYS A 122 -0.18 -9.84 -16.51
CA LYS A 122 -1.29 -10.60 -17.10
C LYS A 122 -1.54 -11.95 -16.41
N SER A 123 -0.47 -12.57 -15.91
CA SER A 123 -0.51 -13.87 -15.23
C SER A 123 -1.45 -13.89 -14.02
N PHE A 124 -1.61 -12.79 -13.27
CA PHE A 124 -2.57 -12.75 -12.15
C PHE A 124 -4.02 -12.93 -12.61
N TRP A 125 -4.36 -12.37 -13.78
CA TRP A 125 -5.69 -12.50 -14.38
C TRP A 125 -5.90 -13.89 -14.99
N GLU A 126 -4.89 -14.38 -15.73
CA GLU A 126 -4.91 -15.69 -16.39
C GLU A 126 -5.02 -16.84 -15.39
N GLN A 127 -4.28 -16.77 -14.27
CA GLN A 127 -4.31 -17.77 -13.20
C GLN A 127 -5.50 -17.61 -12.26
N ARG A 128 -6.36 -16.61 -12.50
CA ARG A 128 -7.53 -16.31 -11.67
C ARG A 128 -7.15 -16.15 -10.19
N CYS A 129 -6.06 -15.43 -9.91
CA CYS A 129 -5.59 -15.17 -8.54
C CYS A 129 -6.60 -14.36 -7.74
N ARG A 130 -6.59 -14.49 -6.41
CA ARG A 130 -7.40 -13.63 -5.55
C ARG A 130 -6.73 -12.28 -5.42
N ILE A 131 -7.54 -11.22 -5.42
CA ILE A 131 -7.06 -9.85 -5.25
C ILE A 131 -7.79 -9.21 -4.09
N VAL A 132 -7.03 -8.62 -3.18
CA VAL A 132 -7.55 -7.76 -2.11
C VAL A 132 -7.13 -6.34 -2.44
N TYR A 133 -8.11 -5.49 -2.75
CA TYR A 133 -7.90 -4.08 -3.00
C TYR A 133 -8.34 -3.27 -1.77
N VAL A 134 -7.52 -2.30 -1.35
CA VAL A 134 -7.90 -1.36 -0.28
C VAL A 134 -7.85 0.06 -0.80
N ALA A 135 -8.97 0.76 -0.62
CA ALA A 135 -9.11 2.18 -0.92
C ALA A 135 -9.17 2.99 0.38
N HIS A 136 -8.78 4.25 0.30
CA HIS A 136 -8.86 5.20 1.40
C HIS A 136 -9.27 6.55 0.81
N ASN A 137 -10.02 7.36 1.55
CA ASN A 137 -10.45 8.66 1.08
C ASN A 137 -9.26 9.52 0.64
N SER A 138 -9.48 10.32 -0.39
CA SER A 138 -8.43 11.03 -1.08
C SER A 138 -7.76 12.10 -0.21
N LYS A 139 -8.51 12.74 0.70
CA LYS A 139 -8.00 13.80 1.58
C LYS A 139 -7.01 13.27 2.62
N ASP A 140 -7.35 12.19 3.33
CA ASP A 140 -6.40 11.56 4.26
C ASP A 140 -5.25 10.87 3.50
N THR A 141 -5.52 10.34 2.31
CA THR A 141 -4.49 9.73 1.46
C THR A 141 -3.42 10.75 1.08
N VAL A 142 -3.78 11.94 0.58
CA VAL A 142 -2.79 12.96 0.19
C VAL A 142 -1.99 13.49 1.39
N VAL A 143 -2.62 13.66 2.57
CA VAL A 143 -1.88 14.03 3.79
C VAL A 143 -0.88 12.94 4.19
N SER A 144 -1.32 11.69 4.22
CA SER A 144 -0.45 10.55 4.53
C SER A 144 0.70 10.42 3.53
N TYR A 145 0.43 10.73 2.27
CA TYR A 145 1.43 10.68 1.20
C TYR A 145 2.45 11.81 1.32
N TYR A 146 2.02 13.03 1.64
CA TYR A 146 2.92 14.15 1.86
C TYR A 146 3.99 13.82 2.92
N HIS A 147 3.55 13.33 4.09
CA HIS A 147 4.48 12.90 5.14
C HIS A 147 5.36 11.72 4.73
N PHE A 148 4.80 10.77 3.97
CA PHE A 148 5.55 9.61 3.51
C PHE A 148 6.65 9.97 2.50
N GLY A 149 6.36 10.84 1.53
CA GLY A 149 7.38 11.24 0.57
C GLY A 149 8.49 12.08 1.22
N ARG A 150 8.17 12.90 2.24
CA ARG A 150 9.18 13.63 3.03
C ARG A 150 10.16 12.69 3.73
N MET A 151 9.66 11.61 4.33
CA MET A 151 10.51 10.66 5.06
C MET A 151 11.17 9.59 4.19
N ASN A 152 10.64 9.29 3.00
CA ASN A 152 11.14 8.19 2.15
C ASN A 152 11.89 8.71 0.92
N SER A 153 13.20 8.44 0.84
CA SER A 153 14.05 8.92 -0.26
C SER A 153 13.80 8.28 -1.62
N LEU A 154 12.95 7.24 -1.73
CA LEU A 154 12.50 6.72 -3.04
C LEU A 154 11.45 7.61 -3.72
N HIS A 155 10.95 8.62 -3.03
CA HIS A 155 10.07 9.62 -3.63
C HIS A 155 10.89 10.79 -4.16
N PRO A 156 10.41 11.44 -5.24
CA PRO A 156 10.96 12.70 -5.72
C PRO A 156 11.04 13.76 -4.63
N GLU A 157 11.83 14.80 -4.89
CA GLU A 157 11.77 16.02 -4.08
C GLU A 157 10.33 16.52 -4.04
N LEU A 158 9.89 16.85 -2.83
CA LEU A 158 8.55 17.36 -2.61
C LEU A 158 8.60 18.87 -2.45
N GLY A 159 7.64 19.56 -3.06
CA GLY A 159 7.38 20.96 -2.76
C GLY A 159 6.77 21.14 -1.36
N ASP A 160 6.33 22.36 -1.09
CA ASP A 160 5.49 22.63 0.08
C ASP A 160 4.15 21.89 -0.01
N TRP A 161 3.36 21.97 1.06
CA TRP A 161 2.06 21.32 1.13
C TRP A 161 1.12 21.73 -0.02
N SER A 162 1.07 23.01 -0.36
CA SER A 162 0.19 23.54 -1.41
C SER A 162 0.56 22.99 -2.79
N THR A 163 1.85 22.96 -3.11
CA THR A 163 2.36 22.39 -4.37
C THR A 163 2.08 20.89 -4.44
N PHE A 164 2.34 20.17 -3.34
CA PHE A 164 2.08 18.73 -3.27
C PHE A 164 0.60 18.40 -3.44
N LEU A 165 -0.30 19.18 -2.83
CA LEU A 165 -1.74 19.00 -2.98
C LEU A 165 -2.17 19.22 -4.43
N GLN A 166 -1.61 20.24 -5.11
CA GLN A 166 -1.87 20.49 -6.53
C GLN A 166 -1.39 19.33 -7.40
N ASP A 167 -0.17 18.85 -7.20
CA ASP A 167 0.39 17.71 -7.93
C ASP A 167 -0.45 16.44 -7.73
N PHE A 168 -0.95 16.21 -6.51
CA PHE A 168 -1.86 15.12 -6.21
C PHE A 168 -3.17 15.22 -6.99
N MET A 169 -3.80 16.41 -7.03
CA MET A 169 -5.02 16.65 -7.79
C MET A 169 -4.80 16.41 -9.30
N GLU A 170 -3.65 16.84 -9.83
CA GLU A 170 -3.28 16.63 -11.23
C GLU A 170 -2.82 15.20 -11.55
N GLY A 171 -2.58 14.39 -10.52
CA GLY A 171 -2.10 13.01 -10.66
C GLY A 171 -0.61 12.90 -11.00
N LYS A 172 0.17 13.97 -10.74
CA LYS A 172 1.63 14.01 -10.86
C LYS A 172 2.32 13.36 -9.66
N MET A 173 1.85 12.18 -9.31
CA MET A 173 2.33 11.39 -8.16
C MET A 173 2.95 10.11 -8.65
N VAL A 174 3.85 9.48 -7.87
CA VAL A 174 4.27 8.11 -8.18
C VAL A 174 3.02 7.22 -8.17
N PHE A 175 2.84 6.37 -9.18
CA PHE A 175 1.62 5.59 -9.46
C PHE A 175 0.43 6.41 -9.98
N GLY A 176 0.66 7.67 -10.33
CA GLY A 176 -0.28 8.55 -11.01
C GLY A 176 -1.47 9.03 -10.16
N SER A 177 -2.58 9.27 -10.85
CA SER A 177 -3.81 9.83 -10.27
C SER A 177 -4.52 8.87 -9.33
N TRP A 178 -4.73 9.28 -8.07
CA TRP A 178 -5.57 8.56 -7.11
C TRP A 178 -6.98 8.30 -7.68
N TYR A 179 -7.59 9.30 -8.32
CA TYR A 179 -8.93 9.20 -8.90
C TYR A 179 -9.01 8.07 -9.93
N LYS A 180 -8.08 8.03 -10.89
CA LYS A 180 -8.05 6.97 -11.91
C LYS A 180 -7.76 5.62 -11.28
N HIS A 181 -6.88 5.57 -10.29
CA HIS A 181 -6.50 4.33 -9.61
C HIS A 181 -7.70 3.69 -8.90
N VAL A 182 -8.39 4.42 -8.01
CA VAL A 182 -9.51 3.85 -7.25
C VAL A 182 -10.71 3.49 -8.13
N ASN A 183 -11.00 4.29 -9.17
CA ASN A 183 -12.09 3.99 -10.12
C ASN A 183 -11.79 2.77 -10.98
N SER A 184 -10.60 2.67 -11.58
CA SER A 184 -10.25 1.53 -12.44
C SER A 184 -10.28 0.20 -11.67
N TRP A 185 -9.81 0.19 -10.42
CA TRP A 185 -9.92 -0.98 -9.55
C TRP A 185 -11.37 -1.29 -9.15
N TRP A 186 -12.21 -0.27 -8.96
CA TRP A 186 -13.63 -0.43 -8.66
C TRP A 186 -14.44 -0.97 -9.86
N GLU A 187 -14.14 -0.50 -11.07
CA GLU A 187 -14.68 -1.04 -12.32
C GLU A 187 -14.22 -2.49 -12.53
N LYS A 188 -12.95 -2.77 -12.24
CA LYS A 188 -12.40 -4.13 -12.34
C LYS A 188 -13.11 -5.09 -11.39
N LYS A 189 -13.47 -4.66 -10.17
CA LYS A 189 -14.28 -5.45 -9.22
C LYS A 189 -15.60 -5.94 -9.84
N GLN A 190 -16.24 -5.13 -10.69
CA GLN A 190 -17.52 -5.51 -11.32
C GLN A 190 -17.37 -6.64 -12.34
N THR A 191 -16.18 -6.79 -12.93
CA THR A 191 -15.91 -7.77 -13.99
C THR A 191 -15.06 -8.95 -13.53
N TYR A 192 -14.42 -8.84 -12.36
CA TYR A 192 -13.53 -9.85 -11.81
C TYR A 192 -13.95 -10.29 -10.41
N SER A 193 -14.72 -11.38 -10.33
CA SER A 193 -15.36 -11.86 -9.10
C SER A 193 -14.40 -12.28 -7.97
N LYS A 194 -13.11 -12.49 -8.27
CA LYS A 194 -12.05 -12.77 -7.28
C LYS A 194 -11.33 -11.50 -6.82
N LEU A 195 -12.00 -10.35 -6.83
CA LEU A 195 -11.51 -9.09 -6.26
C LEU A 195 -12.39 -8.67 -5.10
N HIS A 196 -11.80 -8.63 -3.91
CA HIS A 196 -12.42 -8.07 -2.73
C HIS A 196 -11.97 -6.61 -2.55
N TYR A 197 -12.91 -5.68 -2.59
CA TYR A 197 -12.65 -4.24 -2.49
C TYR A 197 -13.04 -3.75 -1.10
N MET A 198 -12.05 -3.30 -0.33
CA MET A 198 -12.16 -2.84 1.05
C MET A 198 -11.95 -1.33 1.15
N PHE A 199 -12.45 -0.74 2.23
CA PHE A 199 -12.24 0.66 2.57
C PHE A 199 -11.47 0.77 3.89
N TYR A 200 -10.47 1.64 3.94
CA TYR A 200 -9.68 1.91 5.15
C TYR A 200 -10.55 2.45 6.28
N GLU A 201 -11.60 3.20 5.93
CA GLU A 201 -12.59 3.71 6.87
C GLU A 201 -13.36 2.58 7.55
N ASP A 202 -13.79 1.57 6.80
CA ASP A 202 -14.49 0.41 7.35
C ASP A 202 -13.57 -0.41 8.26
N LEU A 203 -12.28 -0.54 7.89
CA LEU A 203 -11.25 -1.18 8.72
C LEU A 203 -11.03 -0.45 10.06
N THR A 204 -11.16 0.87 10.05
CA THR A 204 -11.00 1.73 11.24
C THR A 204 -12.24 1.69 12.12
N GLU A 205 -13.43 1.68 11.51
CA GLU A 205 -14.71 1.60 12.21
C GLU A 205 -14.90 0.24 12.91
N ASP A 206 -14.67 -0.85 12.19
CA ASP A 206 -14.88 -2.21 12.69
C ASP A 206 -13.94 -3.20 12.01
N SER A 207 -12.73 -3.31 12.56
CA SER A 207 -11.72 -4.25 12.09
C SER A 207 -12.15 -5.71 12.21
N GLY A 208 -13.02 -6.07 13.17
CA GLY A 208 -13.53 -7.43 13.35
C GLY A 208 -14.43 -7.85 12.18
N ARG A 209 -15.39 -6.98 11.82
CA ARG A 209 -16.27 -7.17 10.66
C ARG A 209 -15.48 -7.29 9.36
N GLU A 210 -14.46 -6.46 9.17
CA GLU A 210 -13.62 -6.52 7.96
C GLU A 210 -12.75 -7.78 7.93
N ILE A 211 -12.26 -8.28 9.07
CA ILE A 211 -11.59 -9.58 9.16
C ILE A 211 -12.55 -10.71 8.77
N ASP A 212 -13.81 -10.68 9.21
CA ASP A 212 -14.81 -11.70 8.87
C ASP A 212 -15.15 -11.72 7.38
N ARG A 213 -15.31 -10.55 6.77
CA ARG A 213 -15.52 -10.39 5.32
C ARG A 213 -14.32 -10.94 4.53
N LEU A 214 -13.11 -10.61 4.99
CA LEU A 214 -11.88 -11.08 4.37
C LEU A 214 -11.73 -12.61 4.49
N CYS A 215 -12.03 -13.18 5.65
CA CYS A 215 -12.02 -14.63 5.86
C CYS A 215 -13.02 -15.33 4.93
N SER A 216 -14.24 -14.80 4.82
CA SER A 216 -15.27 -15.34 3.92
C SER A 216 -14.83 -15.31 2.46
N PHE A 217 -14.24 -14.19 2.01
CA PHE A 217 -13.71 -14.06 0.65
C PHE A 217 -12.56 -15.05 0.37
N LEU A 218 -11.71 -15.29 1.36
CA LEU A 218 -10.55 -16.18 1.24
C LEU A 218 -10.88 -17.66 1.49
N GLY A 219 -12.10 -17.97 1.95
CA GLY A 219 -12.46 -19.33 2.39
C GLY A 219 -11.65 -19.79 3.61
N LEU A 220 -11.35 -18.87 4.52
CA LEU A 220 -10.65 -19.15 5.78
C LEU A 220 -11.65 -19.27 6.93
N PHE A 221 -11.38 -20.19 7.85
CA PHE A 221 -12.25 -20.46 9.00
C PHE A 221 -11.45 -20.44 10.32
N PRO A 222 -10.78 -19.33 10.67
CA PRO A 222 -10.12 -19.21 11.96
C PRO A 222 -11.14 -19.26 13.09
N SER A 223 -10.76 -19.87 14.21
CA SER A 223 -11.50 -19.85 15.46
C SER A 223 -11.67 -18.42 16.00
N ALA A 224 -12.62 -18.23 16.91
CA ALA A 224 -12.84 -16.93 17.56
C ALA A 224 -11.58 -16.41 18.26
N GLU A 225 -10.80 -17.30 18.89
CA GLU A 225 -9.54 -16.96 19.54
C GLU A 225 -8.48 -16.50 18.53
N GLU A 226 -8.37 -17.19 17.39
CA GLU A 226 -7.44 -16.80 16.32
C GLU A 226 -7.82 -15.44 15.71
N LYS A 227 -9.13 -15.20 15.49
CA LYS A 227 -9.61 -13.91 15.02
C LYS A 227 -9.30 -12.79 16.00
N GLU A 228 -9.51 -13.00 17.29
CA GLU A 228 -9.20 -11.98 18.31
C GLU A 228 -7.69 -11.71 18.40
N LYS A 229 -6.85 -12.75 18.30
CA LYS A 229 -5.39 -12.59 18.23
C LYS A 229 -4.97 -11.75 17.03
N VAL A 230 -5.54 -12.01 15.85
CA VAL A 230 -5.30 -11.22 14.65
C VAL A 230 -5.74 -9.78 14.87
N ARG A 231 -6.99 -9.57 15.32
CA ARG A 231 -7.59 -8.26 15.57
C ARG A 231 -6.72 -7.43 16.53
N ALA A 232 -6.32 -8.00 17.65
CA ALA A 232 -5.45 -7.34 18.62
C ALA A 232 -4.10 -6.98 17.99
N ALA A 233 -3.44 -7.92 17.29
CA ALA A 233 -2.12 -7.68 16.71
C ALA A 233 -2.13 -6.59 15.62
N VAL A 234 -3.21 -6.48 14.86
CA VAL A 234 -3.35 -5.47 13.78
C VAL A 234 -3.86 -4.12 14.26
N MET A 235 -4.06 -3.92 15.56
CA MET A 235 -4.32 -2.59 16.11
C MET A 235 -3.13 -1.66 15.86
N PHE A 236 -3.43 -0.38 15.57
CA PHE A 236 -2.41 0.58 15.16
C PHE A 236 -1.24 0.69 16.14
N ASP A 237 -1.51 0.81 17.44
CA ASP A 237 -0.45 0.95 18.45
C ASP A 237 0.43 -0.29 18.56
N ASN A 238 -0.15 -1.48 18.41
CA ASN A 238 0.59 -2.75 18.41
C ASN A 238 1.47 -2.86 17.16
N MET A 239 0.93 -2.52 15.98
CA MET A 239 1.71 -2.46 14.74
C MET A 239 2.82 -1.41 14.80
N LYS A 240 2.58 -0.26 15.45
CA LYS A 240 3.56 0.83 15.64
C LYS A 240 4.75 0.40 16.48
N GLN A 241 4.53 -0.41 17.52
CA GLN A 241 5.58 -0.95 18.37
C GLN A 241 6.32 -2.14 17.73
N ASN A 242 5.70 -2.82 16.76
CA ASN A 242 6.28 -3.99 16.12
C ASN A 242 7.33 -3.60 15.05
N LYS A 243 8.63 -3.79 15.37
CA LYS A 243 9.76 -3.53 14.46
C LYS A 243 9.72 -4.32 13.15
N MET A 244 9.02 -5.46 13.10
CA MET A 244 8.86 -6.26 11.89
C MET A 244 7.80 -5.68 10.94
N VAL A 245 7.04 -4.67 11.36
CA VAL A 245 5.89 -4.13 10.62
C VAL A 245 5.94 -2.61 10.47
N ASN A 246 6.45 -1.89 11.48
CA ASN A 246 6.42 -0.42 11.54
C ASN A 246 7.38 0.30 10.58
N GLY A 247 8.19 -0.43 9.81
CA GLY A 247 9.12 0.13 8.83
C GLY A 247 10.40 0.71 9.42
N SER A 248 10.68 0.55 10.72
CA SER A 248 11.90 1.11 11.36
C SER A 248 13.20 0.49 10.84
N THR A 249 13.14 -0.68 10.22
CA THR A 249 14.31 -1.37 9.63
C THR A 249 14.61 -0.93 8.19
N VAL A 250 13.79 -0.05 7.61
CA VAL A 250 13.91 0.37 6.22
C VAL A 250 14.79 1.61 6.11
N GLN A 251 16.07 1.42 5.73
CA GLN A 251 17.12 2.46 5.74
C GLN A 251 16.83 3.75 4.93
N ILE A 252 15.97 3.71 3.92
CA ILE A 252 15.59 4.91 3.11
C ILE A 252 14.53 5.78 3.78
N MET A 253 13.97 5.30 4.89
CA MET A 253 12.92 5.96 5.64
C MET A 253 13.54 6.68 6.84
N ASN A 254 13.56 8.00 6.80
CA ASN A 254 13.97 8.84 7.91
C ASN A 254 12.78 9.08 8.85
N HIS A 255 12.66 8.25 9.90
CA HIS A 255 11.56 8.31 10.85
C HIS A 255 11.57 9.56 11.75
N ASP A 256 12.69 10.29 11.83
CA ASP A 256 12.78 11.57 12.55
C ASP A 256 12.06 12.69 11.78
N VAL A 257 12.00 12.61 10.45
CA VAL A 257 11.22 13.54 9.61
C VAL A 257 9.72 13.25 9.74
N SER A 258 9.35 11.98 9.66
CA SER A 258 8.00 11.51 9.96
C SER A 258 8.04 10.00 10.17
N PRO A 259 7.42 9.46 11.25
CA PRO A 259 7.32 8.02 11.42
C PRO A 259 6.42 7.41 10.34
N PHE A 260 6.73 6.19 9.91
CA PHE A 260 5.90 5.45 8.95
C PHE A 260 4.50 5.14 9.52
N MET A 261 4.45 4.68 10.77
CA MET A 261 3.23 4.53 11.56
C MET A 261 2.87 5.87 12.21
N ARG A 262 2.30 6.77 11.41
CA ARG A 262 2.10 8.19 11.78
C ARG A 262 0.97 8.42 12.77
N LYS A 263 -0.29 8.28 12.32
CA LYS A 263 -1.49 8.53 13.14
C LYS A 263 -2.56 7.43 13.10
N GLY A 264 -2.68 6.68 12.00
CA GLY A 264 -3.56 5.50 11.93
C GLY A 264 -5.05 5.80 12.17
N LYS A 265 -5.54 6.95 11.71
CA LYS A 265 -6.91 7.42 11.92
C LYS A 265 -7.48 8.03 10.65
N VAL A 266 -8.80 8.08 10.57
CA VAL A 266 -9.56 8.84 9.56
C VAL A 266 -9.76 10.28 10.04
N ALA A 267 -9.97 11.20 9.11
CA ALA A 267 -10.24 12.63 9.32
C ALA A 267 -9.03 13.46 9.79
N ASP A 268 -7.80 12.97 9.63
CA ASP A 268 -6.63 13.81 9.93
C ASP A 268 -6.45 14.96 8.94
N TRP A 269 -7.00 14.83 7.73
CA TRP A 269 -6.99 15.87 6.71
C TRP A 269 -7.49 17.23 7.19
N LYS A 270 -8.43 17.27 8.14
CA LYS A 270 -8.94 18.50 8.74
C LYS A 270 -7.85 19.35 9.43
N ASN A 271 -6.75 18.72 9.84
CA ASN A 271 -5.61 19.40 10.48
C ASN A 271 -4.60 19.97 9.47
N HIS A 272 -4.80 19.74 8.17
CA HIS A 272 -3.84 20.07 7.13
C HIS A 272 -4.43 20.95 6.02
N PHE A 273 -5.69 20.71 5.65
CA PHE A 273 -6.37 21.51 4.65
C PHE A 273 -6.80 22.86 5.23
N THR A 274 -6.49 23.95 4.53
CA THR A 274 -7.24 25.20 4.73
C THR A 274 -8.65 25.04 4.18
N VAL A 275 -9.57 25.93 4.60
CA VAL A 275 -10.96 25.94 4.06
C VAL A 275 -10.95 26.09 2.54
N SER A 276 -10.15 27.03 2.01
CA SER A 276 -10.04 27.25 0.57
C SER A 276 -9.45 26.07 -0.20
N GLN A 277 -8.45 25.39 0.37
CA GLN A 277 -7.91 24.16 -0.22
C GLN A 277 -8.97 23.06 -0.23
N ASN A 278 -9.75 22.94 0.84
CA ASN A 278 -10.81 21.94 0.93
C ASN A 278 -11.91 22.17 -0.11
N GLU A 279 -12.41 23.39 -0.24
CA GLU A 279 -13.46 23.74 -1.22
C GLU A 279 -13.01 23.44 -2.65
N ARG A 280 -11.80 23.89 -3.01
CA ARG A 280 -11.21 23.62 -4.33
C ARG A 280 -11.03 22.13 -4.58
N PHE A 281 -10.59 21.38 -3.56
CA PHE A 281 -10.42 19.94 -3.66
C PHE A 281 -11.76 19.23 -3.84
N ASP A 282 -12.82 19.66 -3.13
CA ASP A 282 -14.16 19.09 -3.24
C ASP A 282 -14.77 19.32 -4.63
N GLU A 283 -14.53 20.47 -5.25
CA GLU A 283 -14.92 20.75 -6.63
C GLU A 283 -14.21 19.83 -7.64
N ASP A 284 -12.88 19.70 -7.53
CA ASP A 284 -12.09 18.80 -8.37
C ASP A 284 -12.52 17.33 -8.20
N TYR A 285 -12.75 16.92 -6.95
CA TYR A 285 -13.22 15.58 -6.61
C TYR A 285 -14.57 15.28 -7.25
N LYS A 286 -15.55 16.20 -7.16
CA LYS A 286 -16.87 16.04 -7.79
C LYS A 286 -16.76 15.87 -9.31
N GLN A 287 -15.83 16.56 -9.96
CA GLN A 287 -15.62 16.44 -11.39
C GLN A 287 -14.97 15.10 -11.79
N LYS A 288 -14.09 14.56 -10.96
CA LYS A 288 -13.31 13.34 -11.27
C LYS A 288 -13.93 12.04 -10.77
N MET A 289 -14.72 12.10 -9.69
CA MET A 289 -15.39 10.96 -9.08
C MET A 289 -16.87 10.91 -9.48
N LYS A 290 -17.12 10.57 -10.74
CA LYS A 290 -18.47 10.55 -11.31
C LYS A 290 -19.23 9.24 -11.09
N ASN A 291 -18.56 8.17 -10.64
CA ASN A 291 -19.20 6.88 -10.43
C ASN A 291 -20.07 6.92 -9.15
N PRO A 292 -21.41 6.83 -9.27
CA PRO A 292 -22.31 6.98 -8.14
C PRO A 292 -22.35 5.75 -7.22
N THR A 293 -21.57 4.69 -7.50
CA THR A 293 -21.52 3.48 -6.67
C THR A 293 -20.25 3.39 -5.82
N LEU A 294 -19.29 4.28 -6.06
CA LEU A 294 -18.04 4.35 -5.31
C LEU A 294 -18.06 5.56 -4.38
N HIS A 295 -18.29 5.31 -3.10
CA HIS A 295 -18.34 6.35 -2.07
C HIS A 295 -17.26 6.16 -1.03
N PHE A 296 -16.73 7.28 -0.55
CA PHE A 296 -15.72 7.34 0.49
C PHE A 296 -16.24 8.15 1.65
N ARG A 297 -15.94 7.71 2.86
CA ARG A 297 -16.18 8.48 4.08
C ARG A 297 -14.92 9.26 4.40
N THR A 298 -15.06 10.53 4.77
CA THR A 298 -13.92 11.36 5.21
C THR A 298 -13.83 11.44 6.74
N GLU A 299 -14.74 10.75 7.42
CA GLU A 299 -14.98 10.70 8.86
C GLU A 299 -15.55 9.32 9.21
N VAL A 300 -15.19 8.80 10.39
CA VAL A 300 -15.68 7.53 10.95
C VAL A 300 -16.25 7.80 12.33
#